data_AF-A0A2K9E5H2-F1
#
_entry.id   AF-A0A2K9E5H2-F1
#
_cell.length_a   1.000
_cell.length_b   1.000
_cell.length_c   1.000
_cell.angle_alpha   90.00
_cell.angle_beta   90.00
_cell.angle_gamma   90.00
#
_symmetry.space_group_name_H-M   'P 1'
#
loop_
_entity.id
_entity.type
_entity.pdbx_description
1 polymer ?
#
loop_
_entity_poly.entity_id
_entity_poly.type
_entity_poly.pdbx_seq_one_letter_code
_entity_poly.pdbx_strand_id
1 'polypeptide(L)'
;MEGNRIVVEGNHAYWVQQAEYSNDFRSFRNYFDMVFAYANTVNLERQLKCVDVKDMQIGDVFMEAPLPGHCVIVVDMAEED
;
A
#
# COMPACT_ATOMS: atom_id res chain seq x y z
N MET A 1 18.27 -9.43 7.15
CA MET A 1 18.35 -7.97 6.91
C MET A 1 19.75 -7.51 7.24
N GLU A 2 20.43 -6.87 6.30
CA GLU A 2 21.84 -6.44 6.41
C GLU A 2 22.08 -5.26 7.37
N GLY A 3 21.10 -4.89 8.19
CA GLY A 3 21.22 -3.78 9.13
C GLY A 3 20.69 -2.43 8.63
N ASN A 4 20.42 -2.33 7.32
CA ASN A 4 19.72 -1.18 6.73
C ASN A 4 18.29 -1.03 7.29
N ARG A 5 17.87 0.22 7.53
CA ARG A 5 16.54 0.62 7.97
C ARG A 5 16.00 1.73 7.06
N ILE A 6 14.69 1.76 6.86
CA ILE A 6 14.02 2.82 6.11
C ILE A 6 13.92 4.05 7.00
N VAL A 7 14.39 5.19 6.49
CA VAL A 7 14.20 6.52 7.08
C VAL A 7 13.29 7.30 6.15
N VAL A 8 12.32 8.02 6.71
CA VAL A 8 11.39 8.89 5.98
C VAL A 8 11.56 10.32 6.46
N GLU A 9 11.93 11.22 5.55
CA GLU A 9 12.07 12.66 5.80
C GLU A 9 11.20 13.42 4.80
N GLY A 10 10.09 13.98 5.29
CA GLY A 10 9.06 14.56 4.43
C GLY A 10 8.48 13.53 3.47
N ASN A 11 8.64 13.76 2.16
CA ASN A 11 8.20 12.86 1.09
C ASN A 11 9.33 11.96 0.53
N HIS A 12 10.50 11.94 1.17
CA HIS A 12 11.64 11.12 0.73
C HIS A 12 11.84 9.94 1.67
N ALA A 13 11.94 8.74 1.10
CA ALA A 13 12.28 7.52 1.82
C ALA A 13 13.61 6.96 1.27
N TYR A 14 14.52 6.61 2.17
CA TYR A 14 15.83 6.06 1.81
C TYR A 14 16.34 5.07 2.87
N TRP A 15 17.34 4.27 2.50
CA TRP A 15 17.94 3.26 3.36
C TRP A 15 19.19 3.79 4.05
N VAL A 16 19.31 3.53 5.34
CA VAL A 16 20.50 3.87 6.13
C VAL A 16 20.94 2.67 6.97
N GLN A 17 22.24 2.40 7.00
CA GLN A 17 22.82 1.39 7.89
C GLN A 17 22.72 1.87 9.34
N GLN A 18 21.82 1.28 10.12
CA GLN A 18 21.55 1.70 11.52
C GLN A 18 21.61 0.56 12.53
N ALA A 19 21.72 -0.68 12.06
CA ALA A 19 21.82 -1.86 12.89
C ALA A 19 22.82 -2.85 12.29
N GLU A 20 23.15 -3.88 13.04
CA GLU A 20 23.87 -5.05 12.54
C GLU A 20 22.94 -5.96 11.73
N TYR A 21 23.53 -6.93 11.03
CA TYR A 21 22.77 -8.00 10.39
C TYR A 21 21.85 -8.71 11.41
N SER A 22 20.59 -8.90 11.03
CA SER A 22 19.65 -9.74 11.78
C SER A 22 18.77 -10.56 10.84
N ASN A 23 18.48 -11.80 11.24
CA ASN A 23 17.53 -12.70 10.60
C ASN A 23 16.34 -13.06 11.51
N ASP A 24 16.15 -12.31 12.60
CA ASP A 24 15.07 -12.58 13.55
C ASP A 24 13.71 -12.07 13.03
N PHE A 25 12.64 -12.70 13.51
CA PHE A 25 11.28 -12.34 13.15
C PHE A 25 10.90 -10.91 13.61
N ARG A 26 11.52 -10.41 14.68
CA ARG A 26 11.24 -9.08 15.22
C ARG A 26 11.69 -7.99 14.24
N SER A 27 12.85 -8.14 13.65
CA SER A 27 13.42 -7.23 12.65
C SER A 27 12.57 -7.24 11.39
N PHE A 28 12.13 -8.42 10.97
CA PHE A 28 11.15 -8.57 9.90
C PHE A 28 9.82 -7.86 10.21
N ARG A 29 9.30 -8.04 11.43
CA ARG A 29 8.05 -7.39 11.86
C ARG A 29 8.16 -5.87 11.89
N ASN A 30 9.25 -5.32 12.46
CA ASN A 30 9.50 -3.89 12.51
C ASN A 30 9.57 -3.25 11.12
N TYR A 31 10.16 -3.95 10.15
CA TYR A 31 10.14 -3.53 8.76
C TYR A 31 8.71 -3.45 8.20
N PHE A 32 7.89 -4.47 8.45
CA PHE A 32 6.49 -4.46 8.03
C PHE A 32 5.66 -3.38 8.71
N ASP A 33 5.91 -3.09 9.98
CA ASP A 33 5.24 -1.98 10.68
C ASP A 33 5.56 -0.64 10.00
N MET A 34 6.80 -0.44 9.57
CA MET A 34 7.18 0.74 8.78
C MET A 34 6.47 0.76 7.42
N VAL A 35 6.49 -0.33 6.66
CA VAL A 35 5.81 -0.38 5.34
C VAL A 35 4.31 -0.13 5.47
N PHE A 36 3.65 -0.77 6.43
CA PHE A 36 2.20 -0.66 6.61
C PHE A 36 1.74 0.68 7.18
N ALA A 37 2.60 1.42 7.88
CA ALA A 37 2.29 2.80 8.27
C ALA A 37 1.98 3.71 7.07
N TYR A 38 2.52 3.41 5.89
CA TYR A 38 2.31 4.18 4.66
C TYR A 38 1.35 3.51 3.65
N ALA A 39 1.00 2.24 3.85
CA ALA A 39 0.08 1.49 3.00
C ALA A 39 -1.40 1.75 3.39
N ASN A 40 -1.88 2.96 3.19
CA ASN A 40 -3.25 3.38 3.50
C ASN A 40 -4.05 3.77 2.24
N THR A 41 -5.38 3.87 2.38
CA THR A 41 -6.30 4.16 1.26
C THR A 41 -6.07 5.54 0.64
N VAL A 42 -5.62 6.54 1.40
CA VAL A 42 -5.32 7.89 0.88
C VAL A 42 -4.10 7.86 -0.04
N ASN A 43 -3.06 7.12 0.33
CA ASN A 43 -1.89 6.93 -0.53
C ASN A 43 -2.22 6.05 -1.73
N LEU A 44 -3.08 5.04 -1.56
CA LEU A 44 -3.52 4.17 -2.65
C LEU A 44 -4.33 4.94 -3.69
N GLU A 45 -5.29 5.78 -3.28
CA GLU A 45 -6.10 6.65 -4.16
C GLU A 45 -5.22 7.45 -5.13
N ARG A 46 -4.15 8.07 -4.60
CA ARG A 46 -3.21 8.90 -5.36
C ARG A 46 -2.35 8.13 -6.36
N GLN A 47 -2.22 6.81 -6.19
CA GLN A 47 -1.42 5.95 -7.06
C GLN A 47 -2.26 5.20 -8.11
N LEU A 48 -3.58 5.20 -7.97
CA LEU A 48 -4.50 4.54 -8.90
C LEU A 48 -4.81 5.42 -10.11
N LYS A 49 -5.20 4.77 -11.20
CA LYS A 49 -5.72 5.43 -12.39
C LYS A 49 -7.25 5.41 -12.33
N CYS A 50 -7.88 6.57 -12.50
CA CYS A 50 -9.34 6.62 -12.58
C CYS A 50 -9.85 5.92 -13.86
N VAL A 51 -10.92 5.17 -13.70
CA VAL A 51 -11.64 4.45 -14.76
C VAL A 51 -13.11 4.87 -14.69
N ASP A 52 -13.76 5.06 -15.84
CA ASP A 52 -15.21 5.30 -15.87
C ASP A 52 -15.93 3.99 -15.49
N VAL A 53 -17.03 4.08 -14.73
CA VAL A 53 -17.79 2.90 -14.29
C VAL A 53 -18.26 2.06 -15.49
N LYS A 54 -18.49 2.67 -16.65
CA LYS A 54 -18.89 1.95 -17.88
C LYS A 54 -17.75 1.13 -18.49
N ASP A 55 -16.50 1.49 -18.20
CA ASP A 55 -15.30 0.84 -18.71
C ASP A 55 -14.63 -0.05 -17.64
N MET A 56 -15.30 -0.29 -16.51
CA MET A 56 -14.74 -1.05 -15.39
C MET A 56 -14.46 -2.49 -15.78
N GLN A 57 -13.43 -3.07 -15.16
CA GLN A 57 -13.04 -4.45 -15.36
C GLN A 57 -12.85 -5.18 -14.02
N ILE A 58 -12.87 -6.52 -14.06
CA ILE A 58 -12.45 -7.34 -12.93
C ILE A 58 -11.02 -6.95 -12.55
N GLY A 59 -10.81 -6.67 -11.26
CA GLY A 59 -9.56 -6.16 -10.71
C GLY A 59 -9.56 -4.65 -10.44
N ASP A 60 -10.49 -3.89 -11.02
CA ASP A 60 -10.67 -2.48 -10.66
C ASP A 60 -11.21 -2.35 -9.23
N VAL A 61 -10.98 -1.20 -8.63
CA VAL A 61 -11.37 -0.91 -7.25
C VAL A 61 -12.23 0.33 -7.15
N PHE A 62 -13.31 0.23 -6.38
CA PHE A 62 -14.03 1.39 -5.86
C PHE A 62 -13.35 1.89 -4.60
N MET A 63 -13.23 3.21 -4.49
CA MET A 63 -12.55 3.84 -3.37
C MET A 63 -13.35 5.03 -2.85
N GLU A 64 -13.50 5.09 -1.53
CA GLU A 64 -14.10 6.22 -0.83
C GLU A 64 -13.09 6.82 0.15
N ALA A 65 -12.81 8.13 0.03
CA ALA A 65 -11.97 8.91 0.94
C ALA A 65 -12.75 10.16 1.39
N PRO A 66 -12.76 10.56 2.69
CA PRO A 66 -11.72 10.36 3.71
C PRO A 66 -12.17 9.63 5.01
N LEU A 67 -11.18 9.37 5.88
CA LEU A 67 -11.12 8.34 6.94
C LEU A 67 -12.36 8.08 7.84
N PRO A 68 -12.62 6.79 8.17
CA PRO A 68 -11.95 5.59 7.63
C PRO A 68 -12.35 5.36 6.17
N GLY A 69 -11.37 5.27 5.28
CA GLY A 69 -11.64 5.06 3.85
C GLY A 69 -12.06 3.62 3.58
N HIS A 70 -12.89 3.42 2.56
CA HIS A 70 -13.32 2.09 2.12
C HIS A 70 -12.72 1.80 0.74
N CYS A 71 -12.22 0.57 0.55
CA CYS A 71 -11.81 0.05 -0.76
C CYS A 71 -12.57 -1.25 -1.03
N VAL A 72 -13.15 -1.39 -2.22
CA VAL A 72 -13.86 -2.60 -2.68
C VAL A 72 -13.32 -2.98 -4.04
N ILE A 73 -12.97 -4.25 -4.25
CA ILE A 73 -12.47 -4.76 -5.53
C ILE A 73 -13.57 -5.47 -6.31
N VAL A 74 -13.63 -5.23 -7.62
CA VAL A 74 -14.48 -5.98 -8.55
C VAL A 74 -13.84 -7.35 -8.78
N VAL A 75 -14.47 -8.41 -8.28
CA VAL A 75 -13.97 -9.79 -8.44
C VAL A 75 -14.64 -10.54 -9.59
N ASP A 76 -15.83 -10.10 -9.99
CA ASP A 76 -16.63 -10.70 -11.06
C ASP A 76 -17.64 -9.67 -11.61
N MET A 77 -18.12 -9.87 -12.84
CA MET A 77 -19.09 -8.99 -13.50
C MET A 77 -20.20 -9.82 -14.15
N ALA A 78 -21.45 -9.54 -13.79
CA ALA A 78 -22.60 -10.11 -14.46
C ALA A 78 -22.94 -9.28 -15.71
N GLU A 79 -23.17 -9.95 -16.83
CA GLU A 79 -23.56 -9.34 -18.11
C GLU A 79 -24.97 -9.83 -18.49
N GLU A 80 -25.75 -8.98 -19.18
CA GLU A 80 -27.02 -9.40 -19.78
C GLU A 80 -26.73 -10.07 -21.13
N ASP A 81 -27.14 -11.33 -21.28
CA ASP A 81 -27.12 -12.09 -22.55
C ASP A 81 -28.32 -11.72 -23.46
#